data_AF-A0AAU3QZG0-F1
#
_entry.id   AF-A0AAU3QZG0-F1
#
_cell.length_a   1.000
_cell.length_b   1.000
_cell.length_c   1.000
_cell.angle_alpha   90.00
_cell.angle_beta   90.00
_cell.angle_gamma   90.00
#
_symmetry.space_group_name_H-M   'P 1'
#
loop_
_entity.id
_entity.type
_entity.pdbx_description
1 polymer ?
#
loop_
_entity_poly.entity_id
_entity_poly.type
_entity_poly.pdbx_seq_one_letter_code
_entity_poly.pdbx_strand_id
1 'polypeptide(L)' 'MAWLSAAASLDVHPNTFRYRLRRAAEIAEISLNDAEQRFAAMLKLHLARPVH' A
#
# COMPACT_ATOMS: atom_id res chain seq x y z
N MET A 1 11.87 2.01 9.52
CA MET A 1 11.07 1.50 10.66
C MET A 1 9.62 1.21 10.28
N ALA A 2 8.89 2.13 9.64
CA ALA A 2 7.47 1.91 9.26
C ALA A 2 7.18 0.61 8.47
N TRP A 3 8.13 0.15 7.63
CA TRP A 3 7.99 -1.08 6.86
C TRP A 3 7.99 -2.35 7.73
N LEU A 4 8.71 -2.37 8.86
CA LEU A 4 8.79 -3.55 9.75
C LEU A 4 7.43 -3.79 10.43
N SER A 5 6.80 -2.73 10.94
CA SER A 5 5.49 -2.82 11.57
C SER A 5 4.40 -3.16 10.56
N ALA A 6 4.43 -2.57 9.37
CA ALA A 6 3.47 -2.89 8.30
C ALA A 6 3.63 -4.34 7.80
N ALA A 7 4.86 -4.82 7.63
CA ALA A 7 5.13 -6.21 7.25
C ALA A 7 4.66 -7.19 8.34
N ALA A 8 4.89 -6.87 9.61
CA ALA A 8 4.42 -7.68 10.74
C ALA A 8 2.89 -7.75 10.81
N SER A 9 2.17 -6.64 10.54
CA SER A 9 0.70 -6.64 10.51
C SER A 9 0.08 -7.54 9.44
N LEU A 10 0.87 -7.94 8.43
CA LEU A 10 0.45 -8.82 7.34
C LEU A 10 1.13 -10.20 7.38
N ASP A 11 1.91 -10.50 8.44
CA ASP A 11 2.70 -11.73 8.59
C ASP A 11 3.58 -12.07 7.38
N VAL A 12 4.30 -11.06 6.87
CA VAL A 12 5.23 -11.23 5.74
C VAL A 12 6.62 -10.69 6.07
N HIS A 13 7.64 -11.28 5.45
CA HIS A 13 9.01 -10.75 5.54
C HIS A 13 9.09 -9.32 4.94
N PRO A 14 9.85 -8.38 5.54
CA PRO A 14 9.94 -7.00 5.05
C PRO A 14 10.34 -6.84 3.58
N ASN A 15 11.18 -7.71 3.02
CA ASN A 15 11.51 -7.68 1.60
C ASN A 15 10.31 -8.02 0.71
N THR A 16 9.54 -9.04 1.10
CA THR A 16 8.33 -9.45 0.39
C THR A 16 7.28 -8.35 0.46
N PHE A 17 7.11 -7.69 1.62
CA PHE A 17 6.25 -6.52 1.77
C PHE A 17 6.67 -5.40 0.81
N ARG A 18 7.96 -5.00 0.82
CA ARG A 18 8.49 -3.95 -0.05
C ARG A 18 8.29 -4.27 -1.53
N TYR A 19 8.53 -5.52 -1.92
CA TYR A 19 8.33 -5.97 -3.30
C TYR A 19 6.86 -5.86 -3.71
N ARG A 20 5.94 -6.38 -2.89
CA ARG A 20 4.49 -6.37 -3.17
C ARG A 20 3.95 -4.94 -3.22
N LEU A 21 4.37 -4.09 -2.29
CA LEU A 21 3.94 -2.69 -2.26
C LEU A 21 4.42 -1.92 -3.49
N ARG A 22 5.69 -2.09 -3.89
CA ARG A 22 6.21 -1.52 -5.14
C ARG A 22 5.41 -2.03 -6.34
N ARG A 23 5.17 -3.34 -6.42
CA ARG A 23 4.43 -3.93 -7.53
C ARG A 23 2.99 -3.43 -7.61
N ALA A 24 2.31 -3.24 -6.48
CA ALA A 24 0.98 -2.65 -6.43
C ALA A 24 0.98 -1.20 -6.93
N ALA A 25 1.98 -0.40 -6.55
CA ALA A 25 2.13 0.97 -7.04
C ALA A 25 2.38 1.03 -8.56
N GLU A 26 3.17 0.11 -9.10
CA GLU A 26 3.38 -0.03 -10.54
C GLU A 26 2.10 -0.38 -11.29
N ILE A 27 1.34 -1.38 -10.80
CA ILE A 27 0.09 -1.81 -11.45
C ILE A 27 -0.98 -0.71 -11.39
N ALA A 28 -1.03 0.03 -10.28
CA ALA A 28 -1.96 1.14 -10.10
C ALA A 28 -1.49 2.44 -10.76
N GLU A 29 -0.29 2.46 -11.34
CA GLU A 29 0.34 3.64 -11.95
C GLU A 29 0.39 4.86 -11.01
N ILE A 30 0.66 4.63 -9.72
CA ILE A 30 0.76 5.70 -8.71
C ILE A 30 2.17 5.81 -8.11
N SER A 31 2.56 7.03 -7.77
CA SER A 31 3.77 7.31 -6.99
C SER A 31 3.46 7.31 -5.50
N LEU A 32 4.01 6.34 -4.77
CA LEU A 32 3.95 6.33 -3.30
C LEU A 32 4.85 7.39 -2.66
N ASN A 33 5.67 8.13 -3.41
CA ASN A 33 6.45 9.26 -2.90
C ASN A 33 5.66 10.57 -2.95
N ASP A 34 4.60 10.65 -3.75
CA ASP A 34 3.71 11.79 -3.86
C ASP A 34 2.59 11.72 -2.78
N ALA A 35 2.48 12.77 -1.97
CA ALA A 35 1.50 12.82 -0.88
C ALA A 35 0.05 12.87 -1.37
N GLU A 36 -0.22 13.56 -2.48
CA GLU A 36 -1.56 13.72 -3.03
C GLU A 36 -2.05 12.40 -3.62
N GLN A 37 -1.19 11.71 -4.36
CA GLN A 37 -1.49 10.38 -4.90
C GLN A 37 -1.69 9.33 -3.80
N ARG A 38 -0.88 9.37 -2.74
CA ARG A 38 -1.09 8.51 -1.56
C ARG A 38 -2.46 8.77 -0.93
N PHE A 39 -2.84 10.03 -0.75
CA PHE A 39 -4.12 10.39 -0.16
C PHE A 39 -5.30 9.93 -1.02
N ALA A 40 -5.25 10.19 -2.33
CA ALA A 40 -6.27 9.72 -3.27
C ALA A 40 -6.40 8.19 -3.26
N ALA A 41 -5.30 7.45 -3.16
CA ALA A 41 -5.32 5.99 -3.05
C ALA A 41 -5.99 5.50 -1.75
N MET A 42 -5.67 6.13 -0.60
CA MET A 42 -6.30 5.80 0.68
C MET A 42 -7.82 6.04 0.63
N LEU A 43 -8.26 7.16 0.02
CA LEU A 43 -9.69 7.46 -0.14
C LEU A 43 -10.38 6.44 -1.06
N LYS A 44 -9.78 6.13 -2.22
CA LYS A 44 -10.31 5.12 -3.15
C LYS A 44 -10.47 3.75 -2.48
N LEU A 45 -9.46 3.29 -1.72
CA LEU A 45 -9.52 2.03 -0.99
C LEU A 45 -10.60 2.03 0.10
N HIS A 46 -10.79 3.15 0.80
CA HIS A 46 -11.84 3.29 1.80
C HIS A 46 -13.24 3.19 1.18
N LEU A 47 -13.44 3.85 0.04
CA LEU A 47 -14.71 3.84 -0.70
C LEU A 47 -14.98 2.51 -1.43
N ALA A 48 -13.92 1.82 -1.88
CA ALA A 48 -14.01 0.54 -2.59
C ALA A 48 -14.19 -0.66 -1.65
N ARG A 49 -14.12 -0.48 -0.32
CA ARG A 49 -14.35 -1.56 0.64
C ARG A 49 -15.79 -2.06 0.46
N PRO A 50 -16.00 -3.31 0.01
CA PRO A 50 -17.34 -3.83 -0.17
C PRO A 50 -18.03 -3.89 1.19
N VAL A 51 -19.24 -3.31 1.26
CA VAL A 51 -20.18 -3.56 2.33
C VAL A 51 -20.78 -4.94 2.09
N HIS A 52 -20.22 -5.93 2.77
CA HIS A 52 -20.82 -7.24 2.95
C HIS A 52 -21.06 -7.43 4.45
#